data_AF-A0A1H3JBQ1-F1
#
_entry.id   AF-A0A1H3JBQ1-F1
#
_cell.length_a   1.000
_cell.length_b   1.000
_cell.length_c   1.000
_cell.angle_alpha   90.00
_cell.angle_beta   90.00
_cell.angle_gamma   90.00
#
_symmetry.space_group_name_H-M   'P 1'
#
loop_
_entity.id
_entity.type
_entity.pdbx_description
1 polymer ?
#
loop_
_entity_poly.entity_id
_entity_poly.type
_entity_poly.pdbx_seq_one_letter_code
_entity_poly.pdbx_strand_id
1 'polypeptide(L)'
;MKLFSYFIFLISLFIGNAIASSENDYKQIGKLEDISLASTKRVLIRIAVPDGLSRAELTTMLTNIAIQVDNQQSAAATNVFAYRLEDIKVAGKTSYTAGMATYAPNGRWEDSMENSPKKVTIKLADIYFQQKNKVKNTGEDVTLVSKNGGDIYVSSSKSNWGDEYIIGKIANGTKAKVLEIYEFPVSSSHIFVRYKISLTYKRKNIEGWISDHNIKM
;
A
#
# COMPACT_ATOMS: atom_id res chain seq x y z
N MET A 1 -25.64 -30.55 64.93
CA MET A 1 -24.19 -30.23 64.85
C MET A 1 -23.69 -30.82 63.53
N LYS A 2 -23.72 -30.03 62.44
CA LYS A 2 -22.57 -29.62 61.59
C LYS A 2 -21.74 -30.83 61.09
N LEU A 3 -21.53 -31.09 59.79
CA LEU A 3 -21.39 -30.21 58.63
C LEU A 3 -21.84 -30.90 57.31
N PHE A 4 -22.40 -30.11 56.40
CA PHE A 4 -22.53 -30.42 54.98
C PHE A 4 -21.14 -30.40 54.32
N SER A 5 -20.79 -31.47 53.60
CA SER A 5 -19.58 -31.52 52.78
C SER A 5 -19.89 -30.95 51.39
N TYR A 6 -19.41 -29.74 51.11
CA TYR A 6 -19.52 -29.09 49.81
C TYR A 6 -18.46 -29.69 48.86
N PHE A 7 -18.93 -30.34 47.80
CA PHE A 7 -18.10 -30.72 46.65
C PHE A 7 -17.91 -29.46 45.79
N ILE A 8 -16.73 -28.83 45.87
CA ILE A 8 -16.36 -27.72 44.97
C ILE A 8 -15.67 -28.33 43.75
N PHE A 9 -16.36 -28.33 42.61
CA PHE A 9 -15.76 -28.56 41.31
C PHE A 9 -14.97 -27.30 40.92
N LEU A 10 -13.64 -27.37 40.93
CA LEU A 10 -12.80 -26.36 40.30
C LEU A 10 -12.85 -26.58 38.78
N ILE A 11 -13.66 -25.77 38.09
CA ILE A 11 -13.57 -25.62 36.63
C ILE A 11 -12.45 -24.62 36.38
N SER A 12 -11.26 -25.12 36.05
CA SER A 12 -10.18 -24.30 35.50
C SER A 12 -10.59 -23.83 34.10
N LEU A 13 -11.13 -22.62 34.02
CA LEU A 13 -11.41 -21.95 32.76
C LEU A 13 -10.07 -21.52 32.14
N PHE A 14 -9.48 -22.40 31.32
CA PHE A 14 -8.43 -21.99 30.39
C PHE A 14 -9.05 -21.04 29.37
N ILE A 15 -8.87 -19.74 29.58
CA ILE A 15 -9.02 -18.75 28.52
C ILE A 15 -7.81 -18.97 27.61
N GLY A 16 -7.94 -19.95 26.71
CA GLY A 16 -7.09 -20.02 25.54
C GLY A 16 -7.35 -18.75 24.76
N ASN A 17 -6.42 -17.79 24.84
CA ASN A 17 -6.34 -16.75 23.83
C ASN A 17 -6.15 -17.47 22.50
N ALA A 18 -7.24 -17.58 21.74
CA ALA A 18 -7.15 -17.88 20.33
C ALA A 18 -6.31 -16.77 19.72
N ILE A 19 -5.01 -17.03 19.54
CA ILE A 19 -4.18 -16.24 18.64
C ILE A 19 -4.80 -16.50 17.28
N ALA A 20 -5.65 -15.58 16.85
CA ALA A 20 -6.17 -15.55 15.50
C ALA A 20 -4.95 -15.48 14.58
N SER A 21 -4.59 -16.63 14.02
CA SER A 21 -3.71 -16.73 12.86
C SER A 21 -4.46 -16.08 11.71
N SER A 22 -4.39 -14.75 11.59
CA SER A 22 -4.78 -14.10 10.35
C SER A 22 -3.80 -14.58 9.28
N GLU A 23 -4.25 -15.42 8.36
CA GLU A 23 -3.57 -15.57 7.08
C GLU A 23 -3.28 -14.16 6.55
N ASN A 24 -2.01 -13.81 6.44
CA ASN A 24 -1.63 -12.47 6.03
C ASN A 24 -2.05 -12.32 4.55
N ASP A 25 -3.09 -11.55 4.27
CA ASP A 25 -3.71 -11.35 2.94
C ASP A 25 -2.85 -10.48 1.98
N TYR A 26 -1.53 -10.67 1.99
CA TYR A 26 -0.61 -9.99 1.09
C TYR A 26 -0.29 -10.84 -0.13
N LYS A 27 0.06 -10.18 -1.22
CA LYS A 27 0.61 -10.82 -2.42
C LYS A 27 2.11 -10.58 -2.50
N GLN A 28 2.92 -11.64 -2.53
CA GLN A 28 4.35 -11.47 -2.81
C GLN A 28 4.56 -10.94 -4.24
N ILE A 29 5.43 -9.93 -4.37
CA ILE A 29 5.83 -9.35 -5.65
C ILE A 29 7.21 -9.90 -6.00
N GLY A 30 7.31 -10.68 -7.06
CA GLY A 30 8.57 -11.27 -7.48
C GLY A 30 9.05 -12.41 -6.56
N LYS A 31 10.33 -12.71 -6.64
CA LYS A 31 10.98 -13.75 -5.83
C LYS A 31 11.56 -13.13 -4.55
N LEU A 32 11.75 -13.96 -3.53
CA LEU A 32 12.57 -13.59 -2.38
C LEU A 32 14.00 -13.33 -2.87
N GLU A 33 14.58 -12.21 -2.46
CA GLU A 33 15.93 -11.81 -2.85
C GLU A 33 16.94 -12.12 -1.75
N ASP A 34 17.99 -12.85 -2.12
CA ASP A 34 19.19 -13.00 -1.32
C ASP A 34 20.14 -11.84 -1.63
N ILE A 35 20.40 -11.03 -0.62
CA ILE A 35 21.28 -9.85 -0.67
C ILE A 35 22.39 -9.95 0.37
N SER A 36 22.82 -11.19 0.62
CA SER A 36 23.89 -11.52 1.56
C SER A 36 25.20 -10.81 1.20
N LEU A 37 25.93 -10.39 2.23
CA LEU A 37 27.28 -9.85 2.09
C LEU A 37 28.23 -10.72 2.88
N ALA A 38 29.30 -11.16 2.23
CA ALA A 38 30.25 -12.14 2.78
C ALA A 38 29.51 -13.37 3.34
N SER A 39 29.75 -13.73 4.60
CA SER A 39 29.12 -14.87 5.28
C SER A 39 27.78 -14.54 5.93
N THR A 40 27.25 -13.32 5.77
CA THR A 40 26.07 -12.87 6.52
C THR A 40 24.83 -12.92 5.65
N LYS A 41 23.93 -13.88 5.97
CA LYS A 41 22.71 -14.08 5.20
C LYS A 41 21.75 -12.90 5.37
N ARG A 42 21.34 -12.27 4.28
CA ARG A 42 20.41 -11.14 4.29
C ARG A 42 19.34 -11.33 3.24
N VAL A 43 18.09 -11.08 3.58
CA VAL A 43 16.97 -11.32 2.64
C VAL A 43 16.06 -10.10 2.52
N LEU A 44 15.54 -9.90 1.32
CA LEU A 44 14.57 -8.87 1.00
C LEU A 44 13.35 -9.51 0.34
N ILE A 45 12.17 -9.15 0.82
CA ILE A 45 10.89 -9.53 0.21
C ILE A 45 10.10 -8.28 -0.15
N ARG A 46 9.46 -8.31 -1.32
CA ARG A 46 8.51 -7.29 -1.76
C ARG A 46 7.10 -7.86 -1.72
N ILE A 47 6.15 -7.09 -1.18
CA ILE A 47 4.76 -7.51 -1.04
C ILE A 47 3.81 -6.39 -1.48
N ALA A 48 2.64 -6.77 -1.98
CA ALA A 48 1.50 -5.90 -2.13
C ALA A 48 0.53 -6.17 -0.97
N VAL A 49 0.11 -5.13 -0.27
CA VAL A 49 -0.81 -5.23 0.86
C VAL A 49 -2.22 -4.79 0.42
N PRO A 50 -3.28 -5.36 1.01
CA PRO A 50 -4.65 -4.97 0.69
C PRO A 50 -4.86 -3.51 1.08
N ASP A 51 -5.85 -2.85 0.48
CA ASP A 51 -6.17 -1.48 0.84
C ASP A 51 -6.91 -1.41 2.19
N GLY A 52 -6.83 -0.25 2.84
CA GLY A 52 -7.71 0.09 3.96
C GLY A 52 -7.28 -0.44 5.31
N LEU A 53 -6.09 -1.04 5.43
CA LEU A 53 -5.54 -1.39 6.73
C LEU A 53 -5.26 -0.11 7.54
N SER A 54 -5.61 -0.15 8.82
CA SER A 54 -5.15 0.83 9.79
C SER A 54 -3.63 0.76 9.98
N ARG A 55 -3.06 1.81 10.57
CA ARG A 55 -1.62 1.82 10.92
C ARG A 55 -1.23 0.64 11.80
N ALA A 56 -2.09 0.26 12.74
CA ALA A 56 -1.85 -0.85 13.66
C ALA A 56 -1.89 -2.21 12.93
N GLU A 57 -2.84 -2.40 12.01
CA GLU A 57 -2.95 -3.61 11.20
C GLU A 57 -1.76 -3.76 10.25
N LEU A 58 -1.39 -2.69 9.52
CA LEU A 58 -0.22 -2.74 8.64
C LEU A 58 1.08 -2.98 9.43
N THR A 59 1.24 -2.33 10.59
CA THR A 59 2.40 -2.55 11.47
C THR A 59 2.50 -4.01 11.91
N THR A 60 1.39 -4.58 12.37
CA THR A 60 1.32 -5.98 12.81
C THR A 60 1.63 -6.94 11.66
N MET A 61 1.02 -6.72 10.50
CA MET A 61 1.26 -7.52 9.29
C MET A 61 2.74 -7.51 8.90
N LEU A 62 3.35 -6.33 8.77
CA LEU A 62 4.75 -6.21 8.36
C LEU A 62 5.72 -6.83 9.39
N THR A 63 5.41 -6.69 10.68
CA THR A 63 6.16 -7.32 11.77
C THR A 63 6.14 -8.84 11.65
N ASN A 64 4.95 -9.41 11.50
CA ASN A 64 4.78 -10.86 11.39
C ASN A 64 5.50 -11.42 10.16
N ILE A 65 5.37 -10.75 9.01
CA ILE A 65 6.04 -11.17 7.77
C ILE A 65 7.57 -11.11 7.94
N ALA A 66 8.12 -10.04 8.51
CA ALA A 66 9.55 -9.89 8.69
C ALA A 66 10.14 -11.00 9.58
N ILE A 67 9.47 -11.32 10.69
CA ILE A 67 9.88 -12.40 11.61
C ILE A 67 9.71 -13.77 10.94
N GLN A 68 8.61 -14.01 10.25
CA GLN A 68 8.34 -15.28 9.57
C GLN A 68 9.41 -15.57 8.50
N VAL A 69 9.70 -14.59 7.64
CA VAL A 69 10.71 -14.75 6.57
C VAL A 69 12.10 -14.96 7.16
N ASP A 70 12.45 -14.22 8.22
CA ASP A 70 13.72 -14.40 8.91
C ASP A 70 13.88 -15.82 9.45
N ASN A 71 12.87 -16.35 10.14
CA ASN A 71 12.86 -17.70 10.68
C ASN A 71 12.96 -18.76 9.57
N GLN A 72 12.20 -18.60 8.48
CA GLN A 72 12.23 -19.51 7.34
C GLN A 72 13.59 -19.54 6.63
N GLN A 73 14.27 -18.39 6.58
CA GLN A 73 15.53 -18.25 5.87
C GLN A 73 16.75 -18.41 6.77
N SER A 74 16.59 -18.42 8.09
CA SER A 74 17.69 -18.27 9.03
C SER A 74 18.58 -17.07 8.66
N ALA A 75 17.95 -15.95 8.29
CA ALA A 75 18.67 -14.74 7.90
C ALA A 75 19.24 -14.04 9.13
N ALA A 76 20.27 -13.21 8.94
CA ALA A 76 20.79 -12.31 9.96
C ALA A 76 20.03 -10.97 9.95
N ALA A 77 19.50 -10.56 8.79
CA ALA A 77 18.60 -9.43 8.65
C ALA A 77 17.57 -9.67 7.53
N THR A 78 16.35 -9.19 7.77
CA THR A 78 15.21 -9.29 6.83
C THR A 78 14.58 -7.92 6.60
N ASN A 79 14.40 -7.56 5.33
CA ASN A 79 13.66 -6.36 4.91
C ASN A 79 12.39 -6.77 4.18
N VAL A 80 11.26 -6.16 4.56
CA VAL A 80 9.98 -6.28 3.88
C VAL A 80 9.64 -4.92 3.29
N PHE A 81 9.51 -4.83 1.96
CA PHE A 81 9.00 -3.64 1.28
C PHE A 81 7.57 -3.87 0.84
N ALA A 82 6.66 -3.07 1.38
CA ALA A 82 5.23 -3.17 1.11
C ALA A 82 4.75 -2.05 0.18
N TYR A 83 3.95 -2.44 -0.80
CA TYR A 83 3.39 -1.57 -1.82
C TYR A 83 1.86 -1.62 -1.79
N ARG A 84 1.21 -0.53 -2.19
CA ARG A 84 -0.21 -0.53 -2.54
C ARG A 84 -0.48 -1.44 -3.73
N LEU A 85 -1.68 -2.00 -3.83
CA LEU A 85 -2.07 -2.85 -4.96
C LEU A 85 -1.91 -2.12 -6.31
N GLU A 86 -2.22 -0.82 -6.39
CA GLU A 86 -2.05 -0.02 -7.62
C GLU A 86 -0.59 0.26 -8.00
N ASP A 87 0.35 0.13 -7.06
CA ASP A 87 1.76 0.51 -7.24
C ASP A 87 2.67 -0.70 -7.50
N ILE A 88 2.12 -1.90 -7.69
CA ILE A 88 2.92 -3.12 -7.96
C ILE A 88 3.90 -2.92 -9.14
N LYS A 89 3.51 -2.11 -10.15
CA LYS A 89 4.33 -1.84 -11.34
C LYS A 89 5.62 -1.04 -11.06
N VAL A 90 5.69 -0.34 -9.93
CA VAL A 90 6.89 0.39 -9.49
C VAL A 90 7.64 -0.30 -8.36
N ALA A 91 7.22 -1.51 -7.98
CA ALA A 91 7.99 -2.33 -7.06
C ALA A 91 9.39 -2.59 -7.63
N GLY A 92 10.43 -2.27 -6.86
CA GLY A 92 11.83 -2.33 -7.28
C GLY A 92 12.39 -1.04 -7.88
N LYS A 93 11.55 -0.08 -8.31
CA LYS A 93 11.99 1.28 -8.70
C LYS A 93 11.97 2.26 -7.52
N THR A 94 11.08 2.03 -6.56
CA THR A 94 10.97 2.81 -5.32
C THR A 94 11.13 1.89 -4.12
N SER A 95 11.50 2.45 -2.96
CA SER A 95 11.70 1.65 -1.75
C SER A 95 10.39 0.99 -1.29
N TYR A 96 9.30 1.73 -1.12
CA TYR A 96 7.98 1.21 -0.74
C TYR A 96 6.88 2.28 -0.94
N THR A 97 5.62 1.87 -1.04
CA THR A 97 4.47 2.81 -1.08
C THR A 97 3.42 2.57 0.01
N ALA A 98 3.53 1.49 0.77
CA ALA A 98 2.72 1.23 1.96
C ALA A 98 3.54 1.28 3.25
N GLY A 99 4.69 0.61 3.26
CA GLY A 99 5.59 0.63 4.40
C GLY A 99 6.80 -0.27 4.22
N MET A 100 7.66 -0.26 5.22
CA MET A 100 8.85 -1.09 5.32
C MET A 100 8.97 -1.66 6.72
N ALA A 101 9.34 -2.93 6.82
CA ALA A 101 9.84 -3.52 8.05
C ALA A 101 11.29 -3.95 7.89
N THR A 102 12.09 -3.67 8.90
CA THR A 102 13.45 -4.20 9.06
C THR A 102 13.48 -5.03 10.33
N TYR A 103 13.79 -6.32 10.22
CA TYR A 103 14.06 -7.19 11.35
C TYR A 103 15.54 -7.58 11.35
N ALA A 104 16.30 -6.99 12.26
CA ALA A 104 17.75 -7.09 12.32
C ALA A 104 18.26 -6.75 13.74
N PRO A 105 19.52 -7.06 14.10
CA PRO A 105 20.13 -6.61 15.34
C PRO A 105 19.95 -5.10 15.53
N ASN A 106 19.58 -4.68 16.74
CA ASN A 106 19.24 -3.28 17.07
C ASN A 106 18.13 -2.63 16.23
N GLY A 107 17.44 -3.39 15.37
CA GLY A 107 16.45 -2.88 14.43
C GLY A 107 17.06 -2.17 13.22
N ARG A 108 18.36 -2.39 12.95
CA ARG A 108 19.11 -1.72 11.88
C ARG A 108 19.66 -2.73 10.89
N TRP A 109 19.43 -2.48 9.60
CA TRP A 109 19.82 -3.41 8.54
C TRP A 109 21.35 -3.58 8.45
N GLU A 110 22.06 -2.48 8.64
CA GLU A 110 23.52 -2.41 8.65
C GLU A 110 24.16 -3.21 9.78
N ASP A 111 23.46 -3.37 10.91
CA ASP A 111 23.93 -4.08 12.11
C ASP A 111 23.77 -5.61 11.97
N SER A 112 23.54 -6.16 10.77
CA SER A 112 23.26 -7.60 10.59
C SER A 112 24.39 -8.54 11.04
N MET A 113 25.61 -8.02 11.24
CA MET A 113 26.76 -8.79 11.73
C MET A 113 26.93 -8.68 13.24
N GLU A 114 26.17 -7.79 13.89
CA GLU A 114 26.27 -7.54 15.32
C GLU A 114 25.60 -8.65 16.12
N ASN A 115 26.23 -9.04 17.23
CA ASN A 115 25.67 -9.99 18.18
C ASN A 115 24.71 -9.28 19.16
N SER A 116 23.69 -8.62 18.63
CA SER A 116 22.66 -7.92 19.41
C SER A 116 21.28 -8.53 19.18
N PRO A 117 20.35 -8.42 20.14
CA PRO A 117 18.98 -8.88 19.94
C PRO A 117 18.35 -8.23 18.71
N LYS A 118 17.68 -9.04 17.89
CA LYS A 118 16.92 -8.51 16.76
C LYS A 118 15.71 -7.73 17.24
N LYS A 119 15.40 -6.64 16.54
CA LYS A 119 14.22 -5.80 16.76
C LYS A 119 13.57 -5.52 15.41
N VAL A 120 12.26 -5.33 15.43
CA VAL A 120 11.52 -4.89 14.24
C VAL A 120 11.44 -3.37 14.27
N THR A 121 11.92 -2.73 13.21
CA THR A 121 11.73 -1.29 12.94
C THR A 121 10.76 -1.14 11.78
N ILE A 122 9.71 -0.35 11.98
CA ILE A 122 8.67 -0.11 10.97
C ILE A 122 8.74 1.34 10.49
N LYS A 123 8.67 1.53 9.17
CA LYS A 123 8.41 2.83 8.54
C LYS A 123 7.15 2.74 7.70
N LEU A 124 6.16 3.57 8.00
CA LEU A 124 4.88 3.57 7.29
C LEU A 124 4.83 4.73 6.29
N ALA A 125 4.28 4.50 5.12
CA ALA A 125 4.06 5.57 4.13
C ALA A 125 2.69 6.20 4.37
N ASP A 126 2.64 7.50 4.65
CA ASP A 126 1.37 8.20 4.90
C ASP A 126 0.40 8.11 3.73
N ILE A 127 0.93 8.02 2.50
CA ILE A 127 0.15 7.88 1.26
C ILE A 127 -0.75 6.63 1.23
N TYR A 128 -0.43 5.60 2.01
CA TYR A 128 -1.25 4.40 2.13
C TYR A 128 -2.49 4.61 3.01
N PHE A 129 -2.39 5.47 4.03
CA PHE A 129 -3.47 5.73 4.98
C PHE A 129 -4.34 6.92 4.59
N GLN A 130 -4.03 7.58 3.49
CA GLN A 130 -4.91 8.58 2.91
C GLN A 130 -6.20 7.85 2.52
N GLN A 131 -7.29 8.17 3.26
CA GLN A 131 -8.58 7.50 3.15
C GLN A 131 -8.97 7.30 1.68
N LYS A 132 -9.62 6.17 1.37
CA LYS A 132 -10.29 5.98 0.08
C LYS A 132 -11.29 7.12 -0.07
N ASN A 133 -10.91 8.08 -0.90
CA ASN A 133 -11.68 9.28 -1.21
C ASN A 133 -13.08 8.89 -1.70
N LYS A 134 -14.07 9.74 -1.42
CA LYS A 134 -15.43 9.58 -1.93
C LYS A 134 -15.39 9.51 -3.45
N VAL A 135 -15.45 8.30 -3.99
CA VAL A 135 -15.74 8.08 -5.40
C VAL A 135 -17.18 8.51 -5.62
N LYS A 136 -17.36 9.74 -6.10
CA LYS A 136 -18.67 10.21 -6.56
C LYS A 136 -18.79 9.81 -8.02
N ASN A 137 -19.62 8.80 -8.31
CA ASN A 137 -20.01 8.50 -9.68
C ASN A 137 -20.97 9.60 -10.13
N THR A 138 -20.54 10.48 -11.02
CA THR A 138 -21.41 11.56 -11.51
C THR A 138 -22.03 11.21 -12.85
N GLY A 139 -21.30 10.52 -13.73
CA GLY A 139 -21.76 10.24 -15.09
C GLY A 139 -21.94 11.49 -15.94
N GLU A 140 -21.43 12.63 -15.46
CA GLU A 140 -21.55 13.95 -16.06
C GLU A 140 -20.68 14.05 -17.32
N ASP A 141 -21.24 14.69 -18.35
CA ASP A 141 -20.49 15.06 -19.54
C ASP A 141 -19.68 16.33 -19.26
N VAL A 142 -18.40 16.31 -19.58
CA VAL A 142 -17.47 17.43 -19.37
C VAL A 142 -16.70 17.73 -20.64
N THR A 143 -16.17 18.95 -20.72
CA THR A 143 -15.20 19.33 -21.75
C THR A 143 -13.81 19.39 -21.14
N LEU A 144 -12.87 18.68 -21.75
CA LEU A 144 -11.48 18.68 -21.33
C LEU A 144 -10.80 19.97 -21.77
N VAL A 145 -10.13 20.66 -20.84
CA VAL A 145 -9.47 21.95 -21.10
C VAL A 145 -7.99 21.94 -20.72
N SER A 146 -7.16 22.67 -21.44
CA SER A 146 -5.76 22.89 -21.12
C SER A 146 -5.50 24.38 -20.97
N LYS A 147 -4.88 24.79 -19.86
CA LYS A 147 -4.58 26.22 -19.59
C LYS A 147 -3.76 26.87 -20.71
N ASN A 148 -2.89 26.10 -21.35
CA ASN A 148 -1.99 26.59 -22.41
C ASN A 148 -2.47 26.17 -23.81
N GLY A 149 -3.67 25.59 -23.93
CA GLY A 149 -4.21 25.07 -25.20
C GLY A 149 -3.54 23.79 -25.72
N GLY A 150 -2.55 23.24 -25.00
CA GLY A 150 -1.85 22.01 -25.36
C GLY A 150 -2.64 20.72 -25.07
N ASP A 151 -1.99 19.59 -25.33
CA ASP A 151 -2.56 18.26 -25.05
C ASP A 151 -2.79 18.04 -23.55
N ILE A 152 -3.81 17.24 -23.26
CA ILE A 152 -4.19 16.80 -21.92
C ILE A 152 -3.74 15.35 -21.75
N TYR A 153 -2.90 15.13 -20.76
CA TYR A 153 -2.34 13.81 -20.49
C TYR A 153 -3.33 13.01 -19.62
N VAL A 154 -3.58 11.77 -20.03
CA VAL A 154 -4.43 10.83 -19.30
C VAL A 154 -3.54 9.77 -18.68
N SER A 155 -3.61 9.62 -17.36
CA SER A 155 -2.84 8.63 -16.61
C SER A 155 -3.65 7.38 -16.31
N SER A 156 -3.01 6.22 -16.29
CA SER A 156 -3.58 4.99 -15.73
C SER A 156 -3.64 5.00 -14.20
N SER A 157 -3.02 5.98 -13.54
CA SER A 157 -2.95 6.11 -12.09
C SER A 157 -3.50 7.46 -11.62
N LYS A 158 -4.30 7.44 -10.56
CA LYS A 158 -4.77 8.65 -9.85
C LYS A 158 -3.63 9.42 -9.17
N SER A 159 -2.52 8.75 -8.83
CA SER A 159 -1.42 9.30 -8.03
C SER A 159 -0.12 9.50 -8.80
N ASN A 160 0.10 8.77 -9.90
CA ASN A 160 1.36 8.78 -10.63
C ASN A 160 1.19 9.37 -12.05
N TRP A 161 2.15 10.20 -12.45
CA TRP A 161 2.13 10.99 -13.69
C TRP A 161 3.41 10.86 -14.52
N GLY A 162 4.28 9.90 -14.17
CA GLY A 162 5.45 9.56 -14.98
C GLY A 162 5.04 9.03 -16.36
N ASP A 163 5.93 9.13 -17.33
CA ASP A 163 5.68 8.73 -18.72
C ASP A 163 5.18 7.28 -18.84
N GLU A 164 5.60 6.38 -17.94
CA GLU A 164 5.14 4.99 -17.94
C GLU A 164 3.67 4.81 -17.54
N TYR A 165 3.07 5.82 -16.93
CA TYR A 165 1.67 5.82 -16.52
C TYR A 165 0.75 6.51 -17.51
N ILE A 166 1.31 7.32 -18.41
CA ILE A 166 0.53 8.05 -19.41
C ILE A 166 0.02 7.09 -20.48
N ILE A 167 -1.31 6.98 -20.58
CA ILE A 167 -2.01 6.10 -21.52
C ILE A 167 -2.66 6.85 -22.69
N GLY A 168 -2.68 8.18 -22.64
CA GLY A 168 -3.25 9.00 -23.69
C GLY A 168 -2.82 10.46 -23.66
N LYS A 169 -2.83 11.09 -24.83
CA LYS A 169 -2.69 12.55 -25.03
C LYS A 169 -3.90 13.02 -25.83
N ILE A 170 -4.74 13.82 -25.21
CA ILE A 170 -6.06 14.19 -25.71
C ILE A 170 -6.06 15.67 -26.08
N ALA A 171 -6.61 16.01 -27.24
CA ALA A 171 -6.70 17.39 -27.68
C ALA A 171 -7.60 18.21 -26.75
N ASN A 172 -7.20 19.46 -26.51
CA ASN A 172 -8.01 20.47 -25.83
C ASN A 172 -9.39 20.61 -26.48
N GLY A 173 -10.45 20.72 -25.67
CA GLY A 173 -11.84 20.82 -26.13
C GLY A 173 -12.54 19.47 -26.39
N THR A 174 -11.89 18.34 -26.14
CA THR A 174 -12.50 17.01 -26.28
C THR A 174 -13.57 16.78 -25.21
N LYS A 175 -14.71 16.19 -25.59
CA LYS A 175 -15.76 15.79 -24.64
C LYS A 175 -15.42 14.45 -23.97
N ALA A 176 -15.74 14.33 -22.69
CA ALA A 176 -15.55 13.11 -21.92
C ALA A 176 -16.68 12.92 -20.91
N LYS A 177 -16.84 11.71 -20.39
CA LYS A 177 -17.72 11.42 -19.25
C LYS A 177 -16.90 11.22 -18.00
N VAL A 178 -17.25 11.88 -16.90
CA VAL A 178 -16.65 11.63 -15.58
C VAL A 178 -17.25 10.35 -15.00
N LEU A 179 -16.39 9.39 -14.72
CA LEU A 179 -16.73 8.14 -14.06
C LEU A 179 -16.54 8.24 -12.55
N GLU A 180 -15.41 8.78 -12.10
CA GLU A 180 -15.03 8.81 -10.69
C GLU A 180 -14.35 10.14 -10.36
N ILE A 181 -14.53 10.62 -9.13
CA ILE A 181 -13.81 11.77 -8.57
C ILE A 181 -12.94 11.27 -7.40
N TYR A 182 -11.69 11.73 -7.36
CA TYR A 182 -10.71 11.40 -6.33
C TYR A 182 -10.16 12.69 -5.71
N GLU A 183 -10.40 12.88 -4.42
CA GLU A 183 -10.07 14.11 -3.68
C GLU A 183 -9.02 13.88 -2.60
N PHE A 184 -7.76 14.24 -2.83
CA PHE A 184 -6.67 14.05 -1.87
C PHE A 184 -6.36 15.36 -1.10
N PRO A 185 -6.54 15.40 0.24
CA PRO A 185 -6.12 16.56 1.04
C PRO A 185 -4.60 16.63 1.11
N VAL A 186 -4.02 17.67 0.52
CA VAL A 186 -2.57 17.95 0.53
C VAL A 186 -2.17 18.68 1.80
N SER A 187 -3.08 19.49 2.33
CA SER A 187 -2.96 20.24 3.57
C SER A 187 -4.35 20.53 4.12
N SER A 188 -4.42 21.17 5.29
CA SER A 188 -5.69 21.57 5.91
C SER A 188 -6.53 22.53 5.06
N SER A 189 -5.93 23.22 4.09
CA SER A 189 -6.60 24.21 3.23
C SER A 189 -6.56 23.88 1.73
N HIS A 190 -6.03 22.71 1.35
CA HIS A 190 -5.88 22.38 -0.07
C HIS A 190 -6.21 20.91 -0.35
N ILE A 191 -7.10 20.69 -1.30
CA ILE A 191 -7.52 19.37 -1.77
C ILE A 191 -7.14 19.28 -3.25
N PHE A 192 -6.32 18.29 -3.60
CA PHE A 192 -6.12 17.90 -4.99
C PHE A 192 -7.32 17.10 -5.46
N VAL A 193 -7.92 17.51 -6.57
CA VAL A 193 -8.99 16.74 -7.21
C VAL A 193 -8.49 16.11 -8.50
N ARG A 194 -8.80 14.83 -8.70
CA ARG A 194 -8.52 14.06 -9.91
C ARG A 194 -9.81 13.42 -10.38
N TYR A 195 -9.96 13.33 -11.69
CA TYR A 195 -11.17 12.79 -12.30
C TYR A 195 -10.81 11.61 -13.16
N LYS A 196 -11.47 10.47 -12.95
CA LYS A 196 -11.45 9.37 -13.89
C LYS A 196 -12.47 9.65 -14.97
N ILE A 197 -12.02 9.66 -16.21
CA ILE A 197 -12.84 9.96 -17.38
C ILE A 197 -12.91 8.76 -18.30
N SER A 198 -13.97 8.69 -19.10
CA SER A 198 -14.11 7.79 -20.23
C SER A 198 -14.46 8.59 -21.48
N LEU A 199 -13.76 8.31 -22.57
CA LEU A 199 -13.98 8.96 -23.87
C LEU A 199 -13.51 8.06 -25.02
N THR A 200 -14.05 8.33 -26.21
CA THR A 200 -13.55 7.76 -27.46
C THR A 200 -12.72 8.79 -28.20
N TYR A 201 -11.42 8.54 -28.39
CA TYR A 201 -10.51 9.43 -29.11
C TYR A 201 -9.77 8.66 -30.18
N LYS A 202 -9.79 9.16 -31.42
CA LYS A 202 -9.16 8.51 -32.59
C LYS A 202 -9.54 7.01 -32.69
N ARG A 203 -10.83 6.69 -32.48
CA ARG A 203 -11.42 5.34 -32.49
C ARG A 203 -10.92 4.39 -31.38
N LYS A 204 -10.26 4.91 -30.33
CA LYS A 204 -9.88 4.16 -29.14
C LYS A 204 -10.69 4.64 -27.94
N ASN A 205 -11.20 3.70 -27.15
CA ASN A 205 -11.76 4.02 -25.85
C ASN A 205 -10.63 4.18 -24.86
N ILE A 206 -10.62 5.31 -24.16
CA ILE A 206 -9.61 5.66 -23.17
C ILE A 206 -10.35 5.88 -21.86
N GLU A 207 -9.95 5.14 -20.84
CA GLU A 207 -10.38 5.33 -19.47
C GLU A 207 -9.17 5.58 -18.59
N GLY A 208 -9.16 6.71 -17.87
CA GLY A 208 -8.03 7.08 -17.04
C GLY A 208 -8.23 8.39 -16.29
N TRP A 209 -7.19 8.80 -15.57
CA TRP A 209 -7.21 9.91 -14.64
C TRP A 209 -6.68 11.20 -15.27
N ILE A 210 -7.36 12.30 -15.00
CA ILE A 210 -6.95 13.66 -15.35
C ILE A 210 -6.95 14.58 -14.13
N SER A 211 -6.28 15.73 -14.24
CA SER A 211 -6.29 16.78 -13.21
C SER A 211 -7.59 17.59 -13.23
N ASP A 212 -7.98 18.12 -12.08
CA ASP A 212 -9.09 19.06 -11.92
C ASP A 212 -9.04 20.27 -12.85
N HIS A 213 -7.88 20.91 -12.96
CA HIS A 213 -7.68 22.07 -13.83
C HIS A 213 -7.78 21.71 -15.33
N ASN A 214 -7.96 20.43 -15.67
CA ASN A 214 -8.23 19.98 -17.02
C ASN A 214 -9.70 19.70 -17.32
N ILE A 215 -10.62 20.03 -16.40
CA ILE A 215 -12.05 19.87 -16.61
C ILE A 215 -12.75 21.23 -16.61
N LYS A 216 -13.65 21.38 -17.58
CA LYS A 216 -14.69 22.40 -17.58
C LYS A 216 -16.04 21.68 -17.58
N MET A 217 -16.81 21.90 -16.51
CA MET A 217 -18.22 21.50 -16.41
C MET A 217 -19.11 22.48 -17.18
#